data_AF-A0A7X7MWX3-F1
#
_entry.id   AF-A0A7X7MWX3-F1
#
_cell.length_a   1.000
_cell.length_b   1.000
_cell.length_c   1.000
_cell.angle_alpha   90.00
_cell.angle_beta   90.00
_cell.angle_gamma   90.00
#
_symmetry.space_group_name_H-M   'P 1'
#
loop_
_entity.id
_entity.type
_entity.pdbx_description
1 polymer ?
#
loop_
_entity_poly.entity_id
_entity_poly.type
_entity_poly.pdbx_seq_one_letter_code
_entity_poly.pdbx_strand_id
1 'polypeptide(L)'
;MSINDIIAVYQTDLGCNHLILSTNQINYDQFQIHMLEENHIKCMMDCKAVDINGEEKFVYEISGLHPIGNIYEKTKIDHAALCNIISEIIEAIQMVSEYLLDSDHLIIHQDYVYMNKETKQIYLCYLPTYECDKERVYHELAEFFIEHVEYEDEEAVTLAYDFYKLSQEDNFNICRLFDVTRKKPQKEIELPKKDTLQDSIAVVSDTNLGFFYICGIVLFIIILLTLLFVMAFKPDKQSFAVLMGIVGGTVSFIGLLVIEKIQQTGRAKMIAYVDQTTKDIFDQDTET
;
A
#
# COMPACT_ATOMS: atom_id res chain seq x y z
N MET A 1 -2.61 11.90 15.88
CA MET A 1 -3.69 12.61 15.15
C MET A 1 -4.00 11.82 13.87
N SER A 2 -5.21 11.85 13.31
CA SER A 2 -5.52 11.07 12.10
C SER A 2 -5.18 11.89 10.85
N ILE A 3 -4.80 11.23 9.74
CA ILE A 3 -4.63 11.87 8.42
C ILE A 3 -5.90 12.64 8.00
N ASN A 4 -7.07 12.19 8.46
CA ASN A 4 -8.37 12.79 8.21
C ASN A 4 -8.58 14.15 8.88
N ASP A 5 -7.72 14.53 9.82
CA ASP A 5 -7.77 15.83 10.50
C ASP A 5 -7.05 16.94 9.71
N ILE A 6 -6.33 16.55 8.63
CA ILE A 6 -5.65 17.47 7.72
C ILE A 6 -6.67 18.02 6.70
N ILE A 7 -6.74 19.34 6.61
CA ILE A 7 -7.52 20.04 5.59
C ILE A 7 -6.57 20.36 4.43
N ALA A 8 -6.75 19.65 3.32
CA ALA A 8 -5.99 19.85 2.08
C ALA A 8 -6.84 20.56 1.02
N VAL A 9 -6.32 21.68 0.49
CA VAL A 9 -6.94 22.43 -0.60
C VAL A 9 -5.96 22.49 -1.77
N TYR A 10 -6.45 22.12 -2.95
CA TYR A 10 -5.66 22.18 -4.20
C TYR A 10 -6.06 23.41 -5.00
N GLN A 11 -5.08 24.22 -5.38
CA GLN A 11 -5.30 25.43 -6.15
C GLN A 11 -4.29 25.55 -7.28
N THR A 12 -4.77 25.86 -8.48
CA THR A 12 -3.92 26.21 -9.62
C THR A 12 -3.92 27.72 -9.79
N ASP A 13 -2.75 28.35 -9.79
CA ASP A 13 -2.59 29.77 -10.07
C ASP A 13 -1.39 30.01 -10.99
N LEU A 14 -1.58 30.84 -12.02
CA LEU A 14 -0.57 31.18 -13.05
C LEU A 14 0.20 29.97 -13.65
N GLY A 15 -0.45 28.80 -13.73
CA GLY A 15 0.15 27.57 -14.25
C GLY A 15 0.94 26.74 -13.23
N CYS A 16 1.05 27.22 -11.99
CA CYS A 16 1.63 26.49 -10.87
C CYS A 16 0.51 25.81 -10.06
N ASN A 17 0.74 24.55 -9.67
CA ASN A 17 -0.19 23.82 -8.82
C ASN A 17 0.29 23.91 -7.37
N HIS A 18 -0.62 24.26 -6.47
CA HIS A 18 -0.32 24.41 -5.05
C HIS A 18 -1.19 23.47 -4.22
N LEU A 19 -0.57 22.87 -3.22
CA LEU A 19 -1.22 22.18 -2.11
C LEU A 19 -1.19 23.11 -0.90
N ILE A 20 -2.35 23.38 -0.32
CA ILE A 20 -2.48 24.18 0.90
C ILE A 20 -2.93 23.25 2.01
N LEU A 21 -2.10 23.09 3.03
CA LEU A 21 -2.38 22.27 4.20
C LEU A 21 -2.67 23.14 5.42
N SER A 22 -3.61 22.69 6.22
CA SER A 22 -3.95 23.28 7.51
C SER A 22 -4.56 22.22 8.41
N THR A 23 -4.59 22.48 9.71
CA THR A 23 -5.32 21.67 10.68
C THR A 23 -6.23 22.60 11.49
N ASN A 24 -7.13 22.04 12.28
CA ASN A 24 -7.96 22.83 13.21
C ASN A 24 -7.18 23.30 14.46
N GLN A 25 -5.88 23.01 14.56
CA GLN A 25 -5.04 23.44 15.66
C GLN A 25 -4.34 24.76 15.34
N ILE A 26 -4.30 25.64 16.35
CA ILE A 26 -3.80 27.02 16.22
C ILE A 26 -2.48 27.20 17.02
N ASN A 27 -1.93 26.12 17.59
CA ASN A 27 -0.70 26.19 18.37
C ASN A 27 0.50 25.89 17.46
N TYR A 28 1.10 26.93 16.92
CA TYR A 28 2.20 26.82 16.00
C TYR A 28 3.53 27.13 16.68
N ASP A 29 4.54 26.27 16.45
CA ASP A 29 5.90 26.57 16.83
C ASP A 29 6.54 27.49 15.78
N GLN A 30 6.66 28.78 16.13
CA GLN A 30 7.25 29.82 15.28
C GLN A 30 8.69 29.52 14.88
N PHE A 31 9.43 28.73 15.68
CA PHE A 31 10.76 28.27 15.29
C PHE A 31 10.68 27.33 14.08
N GLN A 32 9.79 26.32 14.15
CA GLN A 32 9.64 25.36 13.06
C GLN A 32 9.23 26.03 11.75
N ILE A 33 8.31 26.99 11.82
CA ILE A 33 7.89 27.78 10.65
C ILE A 33 9.07 28.54 10.05
N HIS A 34 9.83 29.24 10.88
CA HIS A 34 11.01 29.97 10.41
C HIS A 34 12.02 29.05 9.73
N MET A 35 12.23 27.84 10.26
CA MET A 35 13.12 26.84 9.64
C MET A 35 12.60 26.36 8.29
N LEU A 36 11.29 26.18 8.12
CA LEU A 36 10.68 25.77 6.85
C LEU A 36 10.73 26.87 5.78
N GLU A 37 10.58 28.13 6.17
CA GLU A 37 10.55 29.26 5.23
C GLU A 37 11.94 29.71 4.76
N GLU A 38 12.94 29.65 5.64
CA GLU A 38 14.29 30.16 5.36
C GLU A 38 15.25 29.10 4.80
N ASN A 39 14.87 27.81 4.81
CA ASN A 39 15.75 26.72 4.37
C ASN A 39 15.14 25.88 3.25
N HIS A 40 15.97 25.52 2.28
CA HIS A 40 15.67 24.45 1.34
C HIS A 40 16.16 23.13 1.94
N ILE A 41 15.26 22.39 2.56
CA ILE A 41 15.56 21.10 3.19
C ILE A 41 15.47 20.01 2.12
N LYS A 42 16.52 19.19 1.97
CA LYS A 42 16.53 18.10 1.00
C LYS A 42 15.40 17.09 1.32
N CYS A 43 14.80 16.49 0.29
CA CYS A 43 13.70 15.52 0.38
C CYS A 43 12.40 16.10 0.95
N MET A 44 12.34 17.41 1.15
CA MET A 44 11.17 18.16 1.58
C MET A 44 10.64 19.02 0.43
N MET A 45 9.32 19.21 0.40
CA MET A 45 8.74 20.23 -0.46
C MET A 45 8.98 21.62 0.13
N ASP A 46 9.34 22.57 -0.74
CA ASP A 46 9.45 23.98 -0.36
C ASP A 46 8.10 24.46 0.20
N CYS A 47 8.15 25.05 1.39
CA CYS A 47 6.99 25.42 2.17
C CYS A 47 6.95 26.94 2.38
N LYS A 48 5.77 27.53 2.24
CA LYS A 48 5.51 28.93 2.63
C LYS A 48 4.38 28.96 3.65
N ALA A 49 4.60 29.59 4.80
CA ALA A 49 3.54 29.82 5.76
C ALA A 49 2.80 31.11 5.38
N VAL A 50 1.47 31.06 5.40
CA VAL A 50 0.62 32.22 5.12
C VAL A 50 -0.48 32.30 6.17
N ASP A 51 -0.63 33.47 6.80
CA ASP A 51 -1.80 33.76 7.63
C ASP A 51 -2.98 34.13 6.73
N ILE A 52 -4.06 33.35 6.83
CA ILE A 52 -5.32 33.64 6.17
C ILE A 52 -6.43 33.67 7.22
N ASN A 53 -6.86 34.88 7.57
CA ASN A 53 -7.92 35.14 8.57
C ASN A 53 -7.56 34.67 10.00
N GLY A 54 -6.29 34.73 10.39
CA GLY A 54 -5.81 34.31 11.71
C GLY A 54 -5.59 32.81 11.84
N GLU A 55 -5.63 32.07 10.73
CA GLU A 55 -5.22 30.67 10.63
C GLU A 55 -3.98 30.57 9.75
N GLU A 56 -2.93 29.95 10.27
CA GLU A 56 -1.70 29.71 9.53
C GLU A 56 -1.90 28.51 8.61
N LYS A 57 -1.62 28.72 7.32
CA LYS A 57 -1.69 27.68 6.27
C LYS A 57 -0.32 27.47 5.66
N PHE A 58 -0.06 26.24 5.27
CA PHE A 58 1.22 25.81 4.72
C PHE A 58 1.04 25.49 3.24
N VAL A 59 1.67 26.29 2.38
CA VAL A 59 1.52 26.23 0.93
C VAL A 59 2.76 25.57 0.33
N TYR A 60 2.54 24.53 -0.46
CA TYR A 60 3.58 23.80 -1.19
C TYR A 60 3.30 23.86 -2.69
N GLU A 61 4.35 24.03 -3.48
CA GLU A 61 4.24 23.89 -4.93
C GLU A 61 4.38 22.41 -5.33
N ILE A 62 3.38 21.88 -6.03
CA ILE A 62 3.31 20.49 -6.48
C ILE A 62 3.34 20.37 -8.01
N SER A 63 3.78 21.41 -8.71
CA SER A 63 3.89 21.45 -10.17
C SER A 63 4.80 20.33 -10.68
N GLY A 64 4.27 19.43 -11.52
CA GLY A 64 5.03 18.28 -12.04
C GLY A 64 5.29 17.16 -11.02
N LEU A 65 4.79 17.31 -9.78
CA LEU A 65 4.84 16.28 -8.75
C LEU A 65 3.50 15.56 -8.67
N HIS A 66 3.54 14.27 -8.32
CA HIS A 66 2.35 13.46 -8.15
C HIS A 66 2.43 12.63 -6.87
N PRO A 67 1.33 12.49 -6.11
CA PRO A 67 1.28 11.57 -4.99
C PRO A 67 1.66 10.15 -5.43
N ILE A 68 2.42 9.42 -4.61
CA ILE A 68 2.80 8.04 -4.93
C ILE A 68 1.57 7.13 -5.04
N GLY A 69 0.51 7.38 -4.28
CA GLY A 69 -0.77 6.68 -4.41
C GLY A 69 -1.33 6.79 -5.83
N ASN A 70 -1.34 7.99 -6.41
CA ASN A 70 -1.80 8.22 -7.79
C ASN A 70 -0.90 7.60 -8.85
N ILE A 71 0.41 7.47 -8.57
CA ILE A 71 1.35 6.84 -9.50
C ILE A 71 1.09 5.33 -9.53
N TYR A 72 1.05 4.70 -8.36
CA TYR A 72 0.99 3.25 -8.23
C TYR A 72 -0.43 2.67 -8.21
N GLU A 73 -1.48 3.49 -8.24
CA GLU A 73 -2.85 3.01 -8.51
C GLU A 73 -2.94 2.19 -9.82
N LYS A 74 -2.09 2.51 -10.80
CA LYS A 74 -2.12 1.91 -12.14
C LYS A 74 -0.87 1.12 -12.51
N THR A 75 0.14 1.11 -11.64
CA THR A 75 1.44 0.48 -11.91
C THR A 75 1.91 -0.26 -10.68
N LYS A 76 2.69 -1.33 -10.87
CA LYS A 76 3.30 -2.05 -9.76
C LYS A 76 4.58 -1.39 -9.29
N ILE A 77 4.90 -1.58 -8.01
CA ILE A 77 6.12 -1.12 -7.35
C ILE A 77 7.14 -2.26 -7.46
N ASP A 78 8.20 -2.04 -8.25
CA ASP A 78 9.35 -2.94 -8.32
C ASP A 78 10.34 -2.70 -7.17
N HIS A 79 11.34 -3.56 -7.04
CA HIS A 79 12.29 -3.49 -5.93
C HIS A 79 13.06 -2.16 -5.90
N ALA A 80 13.45 -1.65 -7.07
CA ALA A 80 14.19 -0.40 -7.18
C ALA A 80 13.35 0.81 -6.75
N ALA A 81 12.09 0.87 -7.16
CA ALA A 81 11.16 1.90 -6.74
C ALA A 81 10.87 1.83 -5.23
N LEU A 82 10.65 0.64 -4.69
CA LEU A 82 10.41 0.45 -3.26
C LEU A 82 11.61 0.88 -2.42
N CYS A 83 12.83 0.47 -2.81
CA CYS A 83 14.07 0.91 -2.19
C CYS A 83 14.20 2.44 -2.21
N ASN A 84 13.93 3.06 -3.36
CA ASN A 84 13.98 4.51 -3.52
C ASN A 84 13.02 5.21 -2.55
N ILE A 85 11.76 4.78 -2.51
CA ILE A 85 10.74 5.36 -1.61
C ILE A 85 11.16 5.28 -0.15
N ILE A 86 11.55 4.10 0.33
CA ILE A 86 11.96 3.92 1.72
C ILE A 86 13.22 4.76 2.02
N SER A 87 14.19 4.79 1.10
CA SER A 87 15.44 5.54 1.31
C SER A 87 15.24 7.04 1.40
N GLU A 88 14.39 7.62 0.56
CA GLU A 88 14.09 9.06 0.54
C GLU A 88 13.27 9.47 1.78
N ILE A 89 12.38 8.59 2.29
CA ILE A 89 11.68 8.83 3.56
C ILE A 89 12.69 8.83 4.73
N ILE A 90 13.61 7.87 4.77
CA ILE A 90 14.66 7.84 5.81
C ILE A 90 15.53 9.10 5.72
N GLU A 91 15.91 9.51 4.51
CA GLU A 91 16.69 10.72 4.30
C GLU A 91 15.92 11.97 4.76
N ALA A 92 14.63 12.09 4.45
CA ALA A 92 13.81 13.20 4.92
C ALA A 92 13.76 13.29 6.45
N ILE A 93 13.60 12.15 7.15
CA ILE A 93 13.62 12.08 8.62
C ILE A 93 14.97 12.56 9.18
N GLN A 94 16.09 12.18 8.54
CA GLN A 94 17.41 12.65 8.94
C GLN A 94 17.56 14.15 8.72
N MET A 95 17.14 14.65 7.55
CA MET A 95 17.25 16.06 7.19
C MET A 95 16.44 16.95 8.14
N VAL A 96 15.18 16.62 8.44
CA VAL A 96 14.38 17.45 9.37
C VAL A 96 15.03 17.52 10.75
N SER A 97 15.61 16.42 11.23
CA SER A 97 16.35 16.41 12.50
C SER A 97 17.59 17.31 12.49
N GLU A 98 18.28 17.47 11.35
CA GLU A 98 19.44 18.38 11.24
C GLU A 98 19.04 19.86 11.42
N TYR A 99 17.80 20.20 11.07
CA TYR A 99 17.21 21.54 11.24
C TYR A 99 16.44 21.69 12.57
N LEU A 100 16.57 20.73 13.51
CA LEU A 100 15.86 20.70 14.79
C LEU A 100 14.33 20.69 14.65
N LEU A 101 13.83 20.22 13.50
CA LEU A 101 12.42 19.97 13.27
C LEU A 101 12.05 18.57 13.79
N ASP A 102 10.84 18.43 14.30
CA ASP A 102 10.34 17.14 14.80
C ASP A 102 9.85 16.27 13.63
N SER A 103 10.41 15.07 13.48
CA SER A 103 10.01 14.13 12.43
C SER A 103 8.55 13.73 12.51
N ASP A 104 7.91 13.89 13.67
CA ASP A 104 6.54 13.46 13.92
C ASP A 104 5.53 14.39 13.20
N HIS A 105 6.01 15.54 12.72
CA HIS A 105 5.27 16.48 11.88
C HIS A 105 5.37 16.18 10.37
N LEU A 106 6.13 15.16 9.96
CA LEU A 106 6.15 14.68 8.58
C LEU A 106 4.89 13.91 8.22
N ILE A 107 4.27 14.26 7.09
CA ILE A 107 3.10 13.55 6.57
C ILE A 107 3.57 12.41 5.68
N ILE A 108 3.66 11.22 6.24
CA ILE A 108 4.04 9.99 5.53
C ILE A 108 2.77 9.23 5.16
N HIS A 109 2.17 9.56 4.02
CA HIS A 109 0.98 8.87 3.52
C HIS A 109 1.01 8.87 1.99
N GLN A 110 0.47 7.82 1.36
CA GLN A 110 0.53 7.64 -0.09
C GLN A 110 -0.01 8.85 -0.90
N ASP A 111 -0.96 9.59 -0.32
CA ASP A 111 -1.59 10.76 -0.94
C ASP A 111 -0.84 12.08 -0.70
N TYR A 112 0.16 12.08 0.20
CA TYR A 112 0.92 13.28 0.60
C TYR A 112 2.44 13.12 0.46
N VAL A 113 2.91 11.94 0.06
CA VAL A 113 4.28 11.71 -0.41
C VAL A 113 4.29 11.91 -1.92
N TYR A 114 5.00 12.93 -2.37
CA TYR A 114 5.03 13.35 -3.76
C TYR A 114 6.28 12.85 -4.48
N MET A 115 6.13 12.49 -5.74
CA MET A 115 7.24 12.05 -6.58
C MET A 115 7.24 12.80 -7.92
N ASN A 116 8.43 13.21 -8.36
CA ASN A 116 8.65 13.61 -9.74
C ASN A 116 8.78 12.36 -10.62
N LYS A 117 7.88 12.19 -11.59
CA LYS A 117 7.83 10.98 -12.42
C LYS A 117 9.07 10.75 -13.28
N GLU A 118 9.75 11.83 -13.68
CA GLU A 118 10.93 11.80 -14.53
C GLU A 118 12.19 11.53 -13.72
N THR A 119 12.41 12.29 -12.64
CA THR A 119 13.63 12.16 -11.83
C THR A 119 13.55 11.07 -10.77
N LYS A 120 12.35 10.57 -10.48
CA LYS A 120 12.04 9.64 -9.36
C LYS A 120 12.35 10.19 -7.97
N GLN A 121 12.66 11.49 -7.87
CA GLN A 121 12.87 12.16 -6.59
C GLN A 121 11.56 12.26 -5.82
N ILE A 122 11.66 12.07 -4.51
CA ILE A 122 10.52 12.05 -3.60
C ILE A 122 10.63 13.25 -2.66
N TYR A 123 9.47 13.81 -2.35
CA TYR A 123 9.32 14.99 -1.52
C TYR A 123 8.20 14.76 -0.51
N LEU A 124 8.47 15.08 0.75
CA LEU A 124 7.51 14.97 1.84
C LEU A 124 6.94 16.34 2.21
N CYS A 125 5.71 16.35 2.72
CA CYS A 125 5.11 17.50 3.38
C CYS A 125 5.50 17.52 4.87
N TYR A 126 5.74 18.70 5.44
CA TYR A 126 5.89 18.89 6.89
C TYR A 126 4.85 19.87 7.39
N LEU A 127 4.03 19.45 8.35
CA LEU A 127 2.95 20.26 8.89
C LEU A 127 3.13 20.41 10.42
N PRO A 128 3.56 21.58 10.93
CA PRO A 128 3.92 21.75 12.35
C PRO A 128 2.83 21.40 13.37
N THR A 129 1.55 21.40 12.97
CA THR A 129 0.40 21.09 13.84
C THR A 129 -0.11 19.66 13.68
N TYR A 130 0.51 18.87 12.82
CA TYR A 130 0.18 17.47 12.62
C TYR A 130 1.10 16.60 13.45
N GLU A 131 0.57 15.71 14.30
CA GLU A 131 1.40 14.75 15.04
C GLU A 131 1.06 13.33 14.60
N CYS A 132 2.04 12.68 13.99
CA CYS A 132 1.90 11.37 13.42
C CYS A 132 1.81 10.29 14.51
N ASP A 133 0.94 9.30 14.28
CA ASP A 133 0.98 8.05 15.03
C ASP A 133 1.92 7.10 14.27
N LYS A 134 3.17 6.99 14.73
CA LYS A 134 4.23 6.29 14.00
C LYS A 134 3.83 4.88 13.59
N GLU A 135 3.37 4.07 14.53
CA GLU A 135 2.97 2.69 14.28
C GLU A 135 1.93 2.63 13.16
N ARG A 136 0.86 3.42 13.31
CA ARG A 136 -0.23 3.46 12.34
C ARG A 136 0.23 3.95 10.97
N VAL A 137 0.99 5.03 10.92
CA VAL A 137 1.45 5.67 9.68
C VAL A 137 2.32 4.74 8.85
N TYR A 138 3.27 4.06 9.50
CA TYR A 138 4.12 3.09 8.80
C TYR A 138 3.36 1.79 8.49
N HIS A 139 2.39 1.40 9.30
CA HIS A 139 1.53 0.27 8.98
C HIS A 139 0.68 0.53 7.73
N GLU A 140 0.02 1.68 7.64
CA GLU A 140 -0.76 2.09 6.46
C GLU A 140 0.12 2.16 5.20
N LEU A 141 1.34 2.71 5.31
CA LEU A 141 2.29 2.73 4.20
C LEU A 141 2.74 1.31 3.79
N ALA A 142 2.93 0.42 4.76
CA ALA A 142 3.30 -0.98 4.51
C ALA A 142 2.19 -1.73 3.77
N GLU A 143 0.93 -1.53 4.16
CA GLU A 143 -0.24 -2.09 3.47
C GLU A 143 -0.28 -1.63 2.01
N PHE A 144 -0.07 -0.32 1.78
CA PHE A 144 0.02 0.23 0.43
C PHE A 144 1.11 -0.46 -0.41
N PHE A 145 2.31 -0.69 0.15
CA PHE A 145 3.37 -1.42 -0.54
C PHE A 145 2.96 -2.85 -0.87
N ILE A 146 2.38 -3.61 0.06
CA ILE A 146 1.94 -5.00 -0.18
C ILE A 146 0.86 -5.09 -1.27
N GLU A 147 -0.07 -4.13 -1.33
CA GLU A 147 -1.14 -4.10 -2.32
C GLU A 147 -0.61 -3.81 -3.74
N HIS A 148 0.46 -3.01 -3.84
CA HIS A 148 0.95 -2.47 -5.09
C HIS A 148 2.30 -3.05 -5.54
N VAL A 149 2.93 -3.93 -4.76
CA VAL A 149 4.18 -4.60 -5.14
C VAL A 149 4.04 -5.46 -6.39
N GLU A 150 5.09 -5.52 -7.21
CA GLU A 150 5.20 -6.46 -8.32
C GLU A 150 5.48 -7.87 -7.77
N TYR A 151 4.51 -8.77 -7.88
CA TYR A 151 4.63 -10.12 -7.28
C TYR A 151 5.62 -11.03 -8.00
N GLU A 152 5.99 -10.70 -9.24
CA GLU A 152 7.03 -11.41 -9.99
C GLU A 152 8.45 -11.02 -9.55
N ASP A 153 8.60 -9.91 -8.81
CA ASP A 153 9.88 -9.43 -8.27
C ASP A 153 10.04 -9.92 -6.81
N GLU A 154 10.74 -11.04 -6.64
CA GLU A 154 10.97 -11.66 -5.34
C GLU A 154 11.68 -10.73 -4.34
N GLU A 155 12.57 -9.85 -4.81
CA GLU A 155 13.27 -8.88 -3.95
C GLU A 155 12.31 -7.80 -3.46
N ALA A 156 11.43 -7.29 -4.34
CA ALA A 156 10.41 -6.31 -3.98
C ALA A 156 9.42 -6.87 -2.96
N VAL A 157 8.95 -8.09 -3.19
CA VAL A 157 8.02 -8.79 -2.30
C VAL A 157 8.66 -8.98 -0.93
N THR A 158 9.91 -9.44 -0.89
CA THR A 158 10.65 -9.64 0.37
C THR A 158 10.78 -8.33 1.14
N LEU A 159 11.21 -7.25 0.47
CA LEU A 159 11.36 -5.94 1.11
C LEU A 159 10.03 -5.37 1.62
N ALA A 160 8.93 -5.52 0.87
CA ALA A 160 7.62 -5.07 1.30
C ALA A 160 7.14 -5.83 2.54
N TYR A 161 7.37 -7.15 2.60
CA TYR A 161 7.04 -7.95 3.79
C TYR A 161 7.93 -7.62 4.98
N ASP A 162 9.23 -7.41 4.78
CA ASP A 162 10.13 -7.02 5.86
C ASP A 162 9.72 -5.66 6.44
N PHE A 163 9.36 -4.71 5.58
CA PHE A 163 8.81 -3.41 5.98
C PHE A 163 7.53 -3.57 6.80
N TYR A 164 6.58 -4.41 6.34
CA TYR A 164 5.32 -4.68 7.04
C TYR A 164 5.50 -5.38 8.39
N LYS A 165 6.44 -6.32 8.49
CA LYS A 165 6.75 -6.98 9.76
C LYS A 165 7.34 -5.99 10.76
N LEU A 166 8.30 -5.18 10.31
CA LEU A 166 8.92 -4.17 11.15
C LEU A 166 7.87 -3.16 11.63
N SER A 167 6.94 -2.70 10.77
CA SER A 167 5.95 -1.70 11.15
C SER A 167 4.95 -2.15 12.22
N GLN A 168 4.88 -3.46 12.53
CA GLN A 168 4.07 -4.01 13.62
C GLN A 168 4.82 -4.12 14.96
N GLU A 169 6.12 -3.85 14.99
CA GLU A 169 6.87 -3.86 16.25
C GLU A 169 6.57 -2.61 17.08
N ASP A 170 6.33 -2.76 18.39
CA ASP A 170 6.08 -1.67 19.35
C ASP A 170 7.19 -0.59 19.41
N ASN A 171 8.35 -0.83 18.80
CA ASN A 171 9.46 0.11 18.69
C ASN A 171 9.97 0.21 17.26
N PHE A 172 9.05 0.29 16.30
CA PHE A 172 9.39 0.43 14.90
C PHE A 172 10.36 1.60 14.67
N ASN A 173 11.42 1.31 13.92
CA ASN A 173 12.37 2.31 13.48
C ASN A 173 12.71 2.04 12.00
N ILE A 174 12.20 2.90 11.12
CA ILE A 174 12.41 2.79 9.68
C ILE A 174 13.89 2.84 9.28
N CYS A 175 14.76 3.48 10.07
CA CYS A 175 16.20 3.52 9.78
C CYS A 175 16.86 2.14 9.83
N ARG A 176 16.23 1.11 10.43
CA ARG A 176 16.70 -0.28 10.35
C ARG A 176 16.74 -0.81 8.91
N LEU A 177 15.96 -0.21 8.00
CA LEU A 177 15.92 -0.59 6.59
C LEU A 177 16.97 0.12 5.73
N PHE A 178 17.73 1.07 6.31
CA PHE A 178 18.68 1.89 5.56
C PHE A 178 19.77 1.07 4.85
N ASP A 179 20.23 -0.01 5.48
CA ASP A 179 21.25 -0.90 4.89
C ASP A 179 20.67 -1.76 3.77
N VAL A 180 19.37 -2.08 3.84
CA VAL A 180 18.69 -2.88 2.81
C VAL A 180 18.48 -2.03 1.55
N THR A 181 18.07 -0.77 1.72
CA THR A 181 17.79 0.14 0.60
C THR A 181 19.04 0.65 -0.12
N ARG A 182 20.24 0.55 0.50
CA ARG A 182 21.52 1.01 -0.08
C ARG A 182 22.38 -0.09 -0.71
N LYS A 183 22.09 -1.37 -0.49
CA LYS A 183 22.92 -2.47 -1.04
C LYS A 183 22.82 -2.53 -2.57
N LYS A 184 23.93 -2.26 -3.27
CA LYS A 184 24.15 -2.79 -4.64
C LYS A 184 24.17 -4.33 -4.57
N PRO A 185 23.71 -5.05 -5.61
CA PRO A 185 23.55 -6.50 -5.54
C PRO A 185 24.91 -7.18 -5.38
N GLN A 186 25.19 -7.70 -4.18
CA GLN A 186 26.27 -8.65 -3.94
C GLN A 186 25.89 -9.68 -2.86
N LYS A 187 25.61 -10.89 -3.37
CA LYS A 187 25.73 -12.26 -2.85
C LYS A 187 24.85 -12.76 -1.70
N GLU A 188 23.97 -13.69 -2.12
CA GLU A 188 23.64 -15.00 -1.52
C GLU A 188 23.55 -15.05 0.01
N ILE A 189 22.34 -14.83 0.51
CA ILE A 189 21.88 -15.54 1.70
C ILE A 189 21.43 -16.92 1.19
N GLU A 190 22.11 -17.97 1.66
CA GLU A 190 21.71 -19.35 1.41
C GLU A 190 20.29 -19.57 1.94
N LEU A 191 19.39 -19.92 1.02
CA LEU A 191 18.01 -20.29 1.34
C LEU A 191 18.00 -21.52 2.26
N PRO A 192 17.12 -21.57 3.29
CA PRO A 192 16.73 -22.85 3.87
C PRO A 192 16.13 -23.73 2.76
N LYS A 193 16.54 -25.01 2.77
CA LYS A 193 16.32 -25.98 1.69
C LYS A 193 14.88 -26.00 1.17
N LYS A 194 14.80 -26.17 -0.15
CA LYS A 194 13.64 -26.17 -1.05
C LYS A 194 12.49 -27.13 -0.70
N ASP A 195 12.65 -27.98 0.31
CA ASP A 195 11.68 -29.04 0.62
C ASP A 195 10.61 -28.59 1.63
N THR A 196 10.82 -27.54 2.45
CA THR A 196 9.85 -27.13 3.47
C THR A 196 8.87 -26.02 3.02
N LEU A 197 9.16 -25.32 1.91
CA LEU A 197 8.28 -24.28 1.35
C LEU A 197 7.27 -24.83 0.33
N GLN A 198 7.56 -25.97 -0.30
CA GLN A 198 6.66 -26.57 -1.28
C GLN A 198 5.51 -27.34 -0.63
N ASP A 199 5.71 -27.97 0.53
CA ASP A 199 4.66 -28.75 1.18
C ASP A 199 3.59 -27.87 1.86
N SER A 200 3.96 -26.70 2.41
CA SER A 200 2.99 -25.78 3.02
C SER A 200 2.22 -24.93 1.99
N ILE A 201 2.79 -24.71 0.80
CA ILE A 201 2.13 -24.02 -0.32
C ILE A 201 1.28 -25.00 -1.16
N ALA A 202 1.71 -26.26 -1.32
CA ALA A 202 0.98 -27.29 -2.06
C ALA A 202 -0.27 -27.78 -1.33
N VAL A 203 -0.26 -27.89 0.00
CA VAL A 203 -1.44 -28.39 0.75
C VAL A 203 -2.64 -27.43 0.70
N VAL A 204 -2.43 -26.13 0.44
CA VAL A 204 -3.51 -25.13 0.38
C VAL A 204 -3.86 -24.67 -1.05
N SER A 205 -3.02 -24.99 -2.06
CA SER A 205 -3.33 -24.71 -3.47
C SER A 205 -4.25 -25.77 -4.10
N ASP A 206 -4.14 -27.04 -3.69
CA ASP A 206 -4.89 -28.14 -4.30
C ASP A 206 -6.41 -28.06 -4.06
N THR A 207 -6.84 -27.62 -2.87
CA THR A 207 -8.28 -27.46 -2.56
C THR A 207 -8.95 -26.31 -3.33
N ASN A 208 -8.20 -25.27 -3.67
CA ASN A 208 -8.73 -24.11 -4.38
C ASN A 208 -8.79 -24.34 -5.89
N LEU A 209 -7.81 -25.05 -6.45
CA LEU A 209 -7.86 -25.50 -7.83
C LEU A 209 -9.08 -26.42 -8.07
N GLY A 210 -9.38 -27.31 -7.12
CA GLY A 210 -10.59 -28.13 -7.13
C GLY A 210 -11.89 -27.33 -7.08
N PHE A 211 -12.00 -26.31 -6.22
CA PHE A 211 -13.18 -25.45 -6.16
C PHE A 211 -13.43 -24.68 -7.46
N PHE A 212 -12.39 -24.05 -8.03
CA PHE A 212 -12.52 -23.34 -9.31
C PHE A 212 -12.85 -24.29 -10.46
N TYR A 213 -12.28 -25.49 -10.46
CA TYR A 213 -12.59 -26.52 -11.46
C TYR A 213 -14.03 -27.02 -11.36
N ILE A 214 -14.54 -27.26 -10.14
CA ILE A 214 -15.95 -27.65 -9.91
C ILE A 214 -16.89 -26.51 -10.33
N CYS A 215 -16.60 -25.26 -9.97
CA CYS A 215 -17.37 -24.10 -10.43
C CYS A 215 -17.41 -24.00 -11.96
N GLY A 216 -16.28 -24.25 -12.63
CA GLY A 216 -16.19 -24.30 -14.08
C GLY A 216 -17.04 -25.41 -14.71
N ILE A 217 -17.02 -26.63 -14.15
CA ILE A 217 -17.86 -27.75 -14.61
C ILE A 217 -19.34 -27.45 -14.43
N VAL A 218 -19.74 -26.89 -13.29
CA VAL A 218 -21.15 -26.52 -13.03
C VAL A 218 -21.63 -25.48 -14.04
N LEU A 219 -20.80 -24.47 -14.33
CA LEU A 219 -21.10 -23.45 -15.34
C LEU A 219 -21.27 -24.07 -16.73
N PHE A 220 -20.37 -24.99 -17.10
CA PHE A 220 -20.43 -25.69 -18.38
C PHE A 220 -21.69 -26.56 -18.52
N ILE A 221 -22.10 -27.26 -17.46
CA ILE A 221 -23.32 -28.07 -17.45
C ILE A 221 -24.57 -27.19 -17.61
N ILE A 222 -24.63 -26.05 -16.91
CA ILE A 222 -25.76 -25.09 -17.03
C ILE A 222 -25.85 -24.55 -18.46
N ILE A 223 -24.71 -24.20 -19.06
CA ILE A 223 -24.66 -23.75 -20.46
C ILE A 223 -25.12 -24.87 -21.40
N LEU A 224 -24.67 -26.11 -21.20
CA LEU A 224 -25.07 -27.24 -22.04
C LEU A 224 -26.58 -27.52 -21.93
N LEU A 225 -27.15 -27.49 -20.73
CA LEU A 225 -28.58 -27.72 -20.49
C LEU A 225 -29.44 -26.62 -21.12
N THR A 226 -29.02 -25.37 -21.02
CA THR A 226 -29.73 -24.25 -21.65
C THR A 226 -29.71 -24.37 -23.18
N LEU A 227 -28.57 -24.79 -23.76
CA LEU A 227 -28.42 -25.01 -25.20
C LEU A 227 -29.27 -26.20 -25.70
N LEU A 228 -29.31 -27.31 -24.95
CA LEU A 228 -30.19 -28.46 -25.22
C LEU A 228 -31.67 -28.09 -25.15
N PHE A 229 -32.06 -27.31 -24.15
CA PHE A 229 -33.43 -26.82 -24.00
C PHE A 229 -33.84 -25.95 -25.20
N VAL A 230 -32.97 -25.03 -25.62
CA VAL A 230 -33.21 -24.17 -26.80
C VAL A 230 -33.36 -25.02 -28.08
N MET A 231 -32.54 -26.06 -28.26
CA MET A 231 -32.65 -26.96 -29.41
C MET A 231 -33.91 -27.82 -29.39
N ALA A 232 -34.33 -28.33 -28.23
CA ALA A 232 -35.46 -29.25 -28.11
C ALA A 232 -36.82 -28.54 -28.17
N PHE A 233 -36.93 -27.36 -27.57
CA PHE A 233 -38.22 -26.70 -27.35
C PHE A 233 -38.46 -25.46 -28.23
N LYS A 234 -37.44 -24.95 -28.94
CA LYS A 234 -37.52 -23.70 -29.74
C LYS A 234 -38.35 -22.62 -29.03
N PRO A 235 -37.88 -22.15 -27.86
CA PRO A 235 -38.66 -21.28 -27.00
C PRO A 235 -39.08 -19.99 -27.71
N ASP A 236 -40.25 -19.47 -27.34
CA ASP A 236 -40.70 -18.17 -27.82
C ASP A 236 -39.82 -17.03 -27.26
N LYS A 237 -39.97 -15.83 -27.82
CA LYS A 237 -39.10 -14.70 -27.53
C LYS A 237 -39.13 -14.27 -26.06
N GLN A 238 -40.26 -14.44 -25.37
CA GLN A 238 -40.35 -14.12 -23.93
C GLN A 238 -39.69 -15.18 -23.06
N SER A 239 -39.92 -16.48 -23.34
CA SER A 239 -39.27 -17.56 -22.60
C SER A 239 -37.75 -17.54 -22.78
N PHE A 240 -37.26 -17.18 -23.97
CA PHE A 240 -35.84 -17.04 -24.24
C PHE A 240 -35.19 -15.93 -23.39
N ALA A 241 -35.86 -14.78 -23.22
CA ALA A 241 -35.35 -13.68 -22.42
C ALA A 241 -35.23 -14.04 -20.93
N VAL A 242 -36.22 -14.77 -20.38
CA VAL A 242 -36.18 -15.27 -19.00
C VAL A 242 -35.01 -16.24 -18.80
N LEU A 243 -34.77 -17.12 -19.76
CA LEU A 243 -33.69 -18.11 -19.72
C LEU A 243 -32.31 -17.44 -19.70
N MET A 244 -32.10 -16.43 -20.53
CA MET A 244 -30.86 -15.64 -20.55
C MET A 244 -30.65 -14.86 -19.25
N GLY A 245 -31.72 -14.36 -18.63
CA GLY A 245 -31.65 -13.71 -17.32
C GLY A 245 -31.19 -14.65 -16.21
N ILE A 246 -31.70 -15.88 -16.18
CA ILE A 246 -31.29 -16.91 -15.21
C ILE A 246 -29.81 -17.25 -15.40
N VAL A 247 -29.37 -17.48 -16.64
CA VAL A 247 -27.96 -17.78 -16.94
C VAL A 247 -27.06 -16.62 -16.49
N GLY A 248 -27.40 -15.37 -16.84
CA GLY A 248 -26.64 -14.20 -16.42
C GLY A 248 -26.53 -14.06 -14.90
N GLY A 249 -27.64 -14.29 -14.18
CA GLY A 249 -27.66 -14.28 -12.71
C GLY A 249 -26.75 -15.35 -12.11
N THR A 250 -26.76 -16.58 -12.66
CA THR A 250 -25.89 -17.67 -12.17
C THR A 250 -24.41 -17.37 -12.37
N VAL A 251 -24.03 -16.75 -13.50
CA VAL A 251 -22.63 -16.38 -13.80
C VAL A 251 -22.15 -15.30 -12.81
N SER A 252 -22.98 -14.28 -12.55
CA SER A 252 -22.64 -13.19 -11.63
C SER A 252 -22.49 -13.68 -10.19
N PHE A 253 -23.37 -14.58 -9.74
CA PHE A 253 -23.28 -15.17 -8.41
C PHE A 253 -22.05 -16.05 -8.22
N ILE A 254 -21.71 -16.89 -9.21
CA ILE A 254 -20.49 -17.71 -9.17
C ILE A 254 -19.24 -16.82 -9.16
N GLY A 255 -19.24 -15.73 -9.93
CA GLY A 255 -18.15 -14.75 -9.90
C GLY A 255 -17.93 -14.13 -8.51
N LEU A 256 -19.03 -13.76 -7.83
CA LEU A 256 -18.95 -13.24 -6.46
C LEU A 256 -18.38 -14.28 -5.47
N LEU A 257 -18.84 -15.53 -5.56
CA LEU A 257 -18.34 -16.62 -4.71
C LEU A 257 -16.85 -16.90 -4.94
N VAL A 258 -16.38 -16.77 -6.18
CA VAL A 258 -14.95 -16.91 -6.53
C VAL A 258 -14.13 -15.81 -5.88
N ILE A 259 -14.57 -14.55 -5.97
CA ILE A 259 -13.88 -13.40 -5.37
C ILE A 259 -13.85 -13.53 -3.85
N GLU A 260 -14.98 -13.86 -3.23
CA GLU A 260 -15.08 -14.04 -1.78
C GLU A 260 -14.18 -15.20 -1.30
N LYS A 261 -14.12 -16.30 -2.06
CA LYS A 261 -13.24 -17.44 -1.75
C LYS A 261 -11.76 -17.08 -1.89
N ILE A 262 -11.37 -16.25 -2.87
CA ILE A 262 -10.00 -15.74 -3.02
C ILE A 262 -9.61 -14.90 -1.79
N GLN A 263 -10.48 -13.97 -1.38
CA GLN A 263 -10.24 -13.14 -0.19
C GLN A 263 -10.18 -13.96 1.11
N GLN A 264 -11.09 -14.91 1.29
CA GLN A 264 -11.09 -15.81 2.46
C GLN A 264 -9.86 -16.72 2.49
N THR A 265 -9.41 -17.21 1.33
CA THR A 265 -8.19 -18.02 1.23
C THR A 265 -6.96 -17.19 1.58
N GLY A 266 -6.88 -15.92 1.15
CA GLY A 266 -5.84 -14.99 1.56
C GLY A 266 -5.80 -14.81 3.09
N ARG A 267 -6.96 -14.58 3.71
CA ARG A 267 -7.08 -14.46 5.18
C ARG A 267 -6.76 -15.75 5.93
N ALA A 268 -7.16 -16.92 5.41
CA ALA A 268 -6.86 -18.20 6.05
C ALA A 268 -5.37 -18.58 5.95
N LYS A 269 -4.72 -18.27 4.83
CA LYS A 269 -3.26 -18.42 4.66
C LYS A 269 -2.49 -17.49 5.62
N MET A 270 -2.99 -16.27 5.83
CA MET A 270 -2.46 -15.33 6.83
C MET A 270 -2.55 -15.91 8.25
N ILE A 271 -3.70 -16.44 8.67
CA ILE A 271 -3.88 -17.01 10.02
C ILE A 271 -3.03 -18.27 10.24
N ALA A 272 -2.95 -19.16 9.25
CA ALA A 272 -2.13 -20.38 9.37
C ALA A 272 -0.63 -20.08 9.42
N TYR A 273 -0.15 -19.06 8.69
CA TYR A 273 1.25 -18.62 8.76
C TYR A 273 1.59 -18.00 10.12
N VAL A 274 0.67 -17.20 10.68
CA VAL A 274 0.81 -16.61 12.02
C VAL A 274 0.83 -17.72 13.09
N ASP A 275 -0.05 -18.71 13.01
CA ASP A 275 -0.12 -19.81 13.99
C ASP A 275 1.12 -20.72 13.93
N GLN A 276 1.60 -21.05 12.72
CA GLN A 276 2.83 -21.83 12.52
C GLN A 276 4.06 -21.10 13.07
N THR A 277 4.19 -19.80 12.78
CA THR A 277 5.30 -18.98 13.26
C THR A 277 5.26 -18.80 14.78
N THR A 278 4.06 -18.71 15.37
CA THR A 278 3.90 -18.64 16.83
C THR A 278 4.33 -19.96 17.48
N LYS A 279 4.00 -21.11 16.89
CA LYS A 279 4.43 -22.43 17.38
C LYS A 279 5.94 -22.64 17.34
N ASP A 280 6.56 -22.25 16.23
CA ASP A 280 8.01 -22.42 16.05
C ASP A 280 8.82 -21.54 17.02
N ILE A 281 8.26 -20.39 17.45
CA ILE A 281 8.84 -19.52 18.49
C ILE A 281 8.69 -20.14 19.88
N PHE A 282 7.55 -20.76 20.20
CA PHE A 282 7.31 -21.36 21.53
C PHE A 282 8.05 -22.69 21.73
N ASP A 283 8.31 -23.48 20.68
CA ASP A 283 9.08 -24.74 20.82
C ASP A 283 10.58 -24.49 21.04
N GLN A 284 11.13 -23.35 20.61
CA GLN A 284 12.54 -22.98 20.84
C GLN A 284 12.87 -22.62 22.30
N ASP A 285 11.87 -22.22 23.10
CA ASP A 285 12.06 -21.86 24.52
C ASP A 285 11.95 -23.06 25.49
N THR A 286 11.58 -24.26 25.00
CA THR A 286 11.42 -25.47 25.82
C THR A 286 12.60 -26.46 25.79
N GLU A 287 13.65 -26.22 24.99
CA GLU A 287 14.83 -27.10 24.88
C GLU A 287 16.09 -26.61 25.63
N THR A 288 15.98 -25.58 26.48
CA THR A 288 17.08 -25.12 27.37
C THR A 288 16.70 -25.21 28.85
#